data_AF-A0A2P4YTR0-F1
#
_entry.id   AF-A0A2P4YTR0-F1
#
_cell.length_a   1.000
_cell.length_b   1.000
_cell.length_c   1.000
_cell.angle_alpha   90.00
_cell.angle_beta   90.00
_cell.angle_gamma   90.00
#
_symmetry.space_group_name_H-M   'P 1'
#
loop_
_entity.id
_entity.type
_entity.pdbx_description
1 polymer ?
#
loop_
_entity_poly.entity_id
_entity_poly.type
_entity_poly.pdbx_seq_one_letter_code
_entity_poly.pdbx_strand_id
1 'polypeptide(L)'
;MLARDRMLSDIIMDFSLSCICNTLKDCYALDSFAPTMGYALPPKERISRFNYIVLPVHLNVIHWESSFLSYHGNPIITPYYYEPLCSKAYRATMEIVYEE
;
A
#
# COMPACT_ATOMS: atom_id res chain seq x y z
N MET A 1 4.09 -21.89 7.36
CA MET A 1 5.31 -21.28 7.95
C MET A 1 5.92 -20.39 6.88
N LEU A 2 6.04 -19.08 7.14
CA LEU A 2 6.76 -18.18 6.24
C LEU A 2 8.26 -18.43 6.41
N ALA A 3 8.98 -18.63 5.30
CA ALA A 3 10.43 -18.74 5.34
C ALA A 3 11.01 -17.38 5.72
N ARG A 4 11.78 -17.31 6.82
CA ARG A 4 12.25 -16.05 7.44
C ARG A 4 13.17 -15.23 6.54
N ASP A 5 13.74 -15.85 5.52
CA ASP A 5 14.74 -15.33 4.59
C ASP A 5 14.17 -15.11 3.18
N ARG A 6 12.87 -15.32 2.97
CA ARG A 6 12.23 -15.14 1.67
C ARG A 6 11.38 -13.89 1.64
N MET A 7 11.34 -13.26 0.47
CA MET A 7 10.45 -12.14 0.21
C MET A 7 8.99 -12.57 0.37
N LEU A 8 8.19 -11.71 1.00
CA LEU A 8 6.76 -11.91 1.11
C LEU A 8 6.13 -11.77 -0.28
N SER A 9 5.20 -12.66 -0.63
CA SER A 9 4.43 -12.54 -1.87
C SER A 9 3.27 -11.56 -1.70
N ASP A 10 2.72 -11.09 -2.82
CA ASP A 10 1.54 -10.22 -2.84
C ASP A 10 0.37 -10.81 -2.03
N ILE A 11 0.14 -12.11 -2.14
CA ILE A 11 -0.92 -12.83 -1.41
C ILE A 11 -0.73 -12.72 0.12
N ILE A 12 0.50 -12.83 0.60
CA ILE A 12 0.79 -12.76 2.03
C ILE A 12 0.65 -11.33 2.53
N MET A 13 1.09 -10.35 1.73
CA MET A 13 0.96 -8.92 2.04
C MET A 13 -0.50 -8.49 2.09
N ASP A 14 -1.29 -8.84 1.07
CA ASP A 14 -2.73 -8.54 1.00
C ASP A 14 -3.50 -9.14 2.18
N PHE A 15 -3.23 -10.42 2.51
CA PHE A 15 -3.83 -11.08 3.67
C PHE A 15 -3.48 -10.36 4.98
N SER A 16 -2.21 -10.01 5.17
CA SER A 16 -1.72 -9.39 6.40
C SER A 16 -2.31 -8.00 6.62
N LEU A 17 -2.32 -7.17 5.57
CA LEU A 17 -2.92 -5.83 5.62
C LEU A 17 -4.42 -5.89 5.83
N SER A 18 -5.11 -6.82 5.15
CA SER A 18 -6.53 -7.07 5.40
C SER A 18 -6.79 -7.44 6.86
N CYS A 19 -5.98 -8.31 7.48
CA CYS A 19 -6.12 -8.65 8.89
C CYS A 19 -5.91 -7.44 9.82
N ILE A 20 -4.89 -6.62 9.57
CA ILE A 20 -4.61 -5.41 10.35
C ILE A 20 -5.78 -4.42 10.25
N CYS A 21 -6.24 -4.14 9.02
CA CYS A 21 -7.32 -3.18 8.82
C CYS A 21 -8.67 -3.64 9.35
N ASN A 22 -8.99 -4.93 9.24
CA ASN A 22 -10.19 -5.49 9.86
C ASN A 22 -10.14 -5.41 11.40
N THR A 23 -8.94 -5.43 11.99
CA THR A 23 -8.76 -5.30 13.45
C THR A 23 -8.94 -3.85 13.91
N LEU A 24 -8.36 -2.90 13.18
CA LEU A 24 -8.41 -1.47 13.52
C LEU A 24 -9.73 -0.79 13.16
N LYS A 25 -10.47 -1.33 12.18
CA LYS A 25 -11.79 -0.86 11.66
C LYS A 25 -11.83 0.54 11.05
N ASP A 26 -10.80 1.35 11.25
CA ASP A 26 -10.68 2.71 10.69
C ASP A 26 -9.82 2.78 9.42
N CYS A 27 -9.27 1.65 8.97
CA CYS A 27 -8.50 1.58 7.73
C CYS A 27 -9.05 0.58 6.72
N TYR A 28 -8.79 0.86 5.45
CA TYR A 28 -9.10 0.00 4.31
C TYR A 28 -7.80 -0.45 3.65
N ALA A 29 -7.59 -1.75 3.51
CA ALA A 29 -6.48 -2.30 2.77
C ALA A 29 -6.82 -2.34 1.28
N LEU A 30 -5.97 -1.72 0.45
CA LEU A 30 -6.02 -1.84 -1.00
C LEU A 30 -5.15 -3.01 -1.46
N ASP A 31 -5.59 -3.63 -2.56
CA ASP A 31 -4.82 -4.63 -3.27
C ASP A 31 -3.63 -3.97 -4.01
N SER A 32 -2.48 -4.65 -4.06
CA SER A 32 -1.24 -4.13 -4.66
C SER A 32 -1.36 -3.87 -6.17
N PHE A 33 -2.30 -4.51 -6.86
CA PHE A 33 -2.56 -4.32 -8.29
C PHE A 33 -3.58 -3.22 -8.58
N ALA A 34 -4.31 -2.71 -7.58
CA ALA A 34 -5.34 -1.69 -7.78
C ALA A 34 -4.84 -0.43 -8.51
N PRO A 35 -3.61 0.08 -8.29
CA PRO A 35 -3.10 1.24 -9.03
C PRO A 35 -2.82 0.98 -10.52
N THR A 36 -2.45 -0.24 -10.88
CA THR A 36 -2.01 -0.59 -12.24
C THR A 36 -3.11 -1.23 -13.08
N MET A 37 -3.93 -2.08 -12.47
CA MET A 37 -4.98 -2.84 -13.14
C MET A 37 -6.39 -2.33 -12.84
N GLY A 38 -6.51 -1.34 -11.94
CA GLY A 38 -7.81 -0.94 -11.40
C GLY A 38 -8.40 -2.02 -10.49
N TYR A 39 -9.67 -1.85 -10.12
CA TYR A 39 -10.36 -2.80 -9.26
C TYR A 39 -10.94 -3.95 -10.07
N ALA A 40 -10.49 -5.19 -9.83
CA ALA A 40 -11.13 -6.37 -10.39
C ALA A 40 -12.59 -6.51 -9.91
N LEU A 41 -12.84 -6.10 -8.66
CA LEU A 41 -14.17 -6.00 -8.06
C LEU A 41 -14.27 -4.70 -7.27
N PRO A 42 -15.41 -3.98 -7.34
CA PRO A 42 -15.59 -2.78 -6.54
C PRO A 42 -15.52 -3.13 -5.04
N PRO A 43 -14.96 -2.23 -4.21
CA PRO A 43 -14.95 -2.37 -2.77
C PRO A 43 -16.33 -2.73 -2.22
N LYS A 44 -16.41 -3.75 -1.35
CA LYS A 44 -17.67 -4.15 -0.71
C LYS A 44 -18.22 -3.05 0.20
N GLU A 45 -17.32 -2.21 0.71
CA GLU A 45 -17.65 -1.07 1.55
C GLU A 45 -17.20 0.22 0.90
N ARG A 46 -17.93 1.30 1.18
CA ARG A 46 -17.59 2.62 0.66
C ARG A 46 -16.27 3.09 1.30
N ILE A 47 -15.22 3.22 0.49
CA ILE A 47 -13.87 3.62 0.94
C ILE A 47 -13.89 4.92 1.76
N SER A 48 -14.77 5.86 1.43
CA SER A 48 -14.90 7.14 2.16
C SER A 48 -15.38 7.02 3.62
N ARG A 49 -15.67 5.81 4.10
CA ARG A 49 -16.00 5.55 5.52
C ARG A 49 -14.76 5.35 6.38
N PHE A 50 -13.61 5.09 5.75
CA PHE A 50 -12.36 4.83 6.44
C PHE A 50 -11.53 6.12 6.55
N ASN A 51 -10.81 6.25 7.66
CA ASN A 51 -9.91 7.38 7.90
C ASN A 51 -8.56 7.16 7.22
N TYR A 52 -8.20 5.90 6.98
CA TYR A 52 -6.94 5.53 6.35
C TYR A 52 -7.15 4.52 5.25
N ILE A 53 -6.39 4.65 4.18
CA ILE A 53 -6.29 3.66 3.12
C ILE A 53 -4.83 3.22 3.09
N VAL A 54 -4.59 1.93 3.14
CA VAL A 54 -3.24 1.36 3.12
C VAL A 54 -3.05 0.64 1.79
N LEU A 55 -2.09 1.10 1.00
CA LEU A 55 -1.72 0.53 -0.28
C LEU A 55 -0.32 -0.08 -0.17
N PRO A 56 -0.17 -1.42 -0.23
CA PRO A 56 1.11 -2.04 -0.47
C PRO A 56 1.53 -1.78 -1.93
N VAL A 57 2.74 -1.29 -2.13
CA VAL A 57 3.31 -1.07 -3.46
C VAL A 57 4.46 -2.06 -3.64
N HIS A 58 4.36 -2.91 -4.65
CA HIS A 58 5.40 -3.87 -4.98
C HIS A 58 6.25 -3.32 -6.12
N LEU A 59 7.40 -2.74 -5.80
CA LEU A 59 8.30 -2.14 -6.78
C LEU A 59 9.22 -3.20 -7.37
N ASN A 60 9.14 -3.38 -8.69
CA ASN A 60 10.05 -4.22 -9.50
C ASN A 60 10.26 -5.66 -8.99
N VAL A 61 9.31 -6.23 -8.23
CA VAL A 61 9.36 -7.62 -7.74
C VAL A 61 10.56 -7.91 -6.82
N ILE A 62 11.19 -6.86 -6.27
CA ILE A 62 12.36 -6.97 -5.38
C ILE A 62 12.11 -6.22 -4.06
N HIS A 63 11.05 -5.41 -4.01
CA HIS A 63 10.90 -4.42 -2.95
C HIS A 63 9.43 -4.09 -2.60
N TRP A 64 9.16 -3.96 -1.31
CA TRP A 64 7.85 -3.62 -0.76
C TRP A 64 7.86 -2.22 -0.14
N GLU A 65 7.06 -1.34 -0.70
CA GLU A 65 6.69 -0.05 -0.14
C GLU A 65 5.30 -0.12 0.49
N SER A 66 5.03 0.76 1.44
CA SER A 66 3.68 1.00 1.94
C SER A 66 3.33 2.48 1.77
N SER A 67 2.32 2.74 0.94
CA SER A 67 1.71 4.05 0.80
C SER A 67 0.45 4.12 1.66
N PHE A 68 0.36 5.10 2.54
CA PHE A 68 -0.82 5.39 3.33
C PHE A 68 -1.50 6.62 2.77
N LEU A 69 -2.81 6.58 2.55
CA LEU A 69 -3.61 7.75 2.26
C LEU A 69 -4.46 8.03 3.48
N SER A 70 -4.29 9.21 4.09
CA SER A 70 -5.17 9.67 5.16
C SER A 70 -6.35 10.45 4.58
N TYR A 71 -7.56 10.11 5.01
CA TYR A 71 -8.81 10.74 4.65
C TYR A 71 -9.40 11.43 5.88
N HIS A 72 -9.43 12.77 5.87
CA HIS A 72 -9.88 13.59 6.99
C HIS A 72 -11.30 14.19 6.79
N GLY A 73 -12.18 13.52 6.05
CA GLY A 73 -13.56 13.97 5.85
C GLY A 73 -13.74 15.23 4.98
N ASN A 74 -12.66 15.71 4.35
CA ASN A 74 -12.62 16.77 3.33
C ASN A 74 -11.96 16.21 2.06
N PRO A 75 -12.09 16.84 0.88
CA PRO A 75 -11.52 16.30 -0.38
C PRO A 75 -9.98 16.30 -0.42
N ILE A 76 -9.32 16.58 0.71
CA ILE A 76 -7.87 16.59 0.85
C ILE A 76 -7.44 15.19 1.28
N ILE A 77 -6.91 14.45 0.31
CA ILE A 77 -6.20 13.20 0.54
C ILE A 77 -4.73 13.57 0.78
N THR A 78 -4.18 13.18 1.93
CA THR A 78 -2.76 13.36 2.22
C THR A 78 -2.05 12.02 2.06
N PRO A 79 -1.17 11.86 1.05
CA PRO A 79 -0.37 10.65 0.92
C PRO A 79 0.82 10.69 1.88
N TYR A 80 1.09 9.57 2.53
CA TYR A 80 2.29 9.30 3.31
C TYR A 80 2.99 8.08 2.72
N TYR A 81 4.26 8.23 2.38
CA TYR A 81 5.07 7.14 1.83
C TYR A 81 5.99 6.60 2.91
N TYR A 82 5.93 5.30 3.15
CA TYR A 82 6.87 4.60 4.03
C TYR A 82 7.70 3.63 3.21
N GLU A 83 9.00 3.92 3.16
CA GLU A 83 10.01 3.08 2.55
C GLU A 83 11.06 2.66 3.61
N PRO A 84 11.02 1.42 4.10
CA PRO A 84 11.95 0.94 5.13
C PRO A 84 13.42 0.81 4.68
N LEU A 85 13.71 0.67 3.39
CA LEU A 85 15.04 0.55 2.78
C LEU A 85 15.51 1.86 2.11
N CYS A 86 14.95 3.00 2.50
CA CYS A 86 15.24 4.32 1.92
C CYS A 86 16.70 4.74 2.17
N SER A 87 17.59 4.19 1.36
CA SER A 87 19.00 4.56 1.28
C SER A 87 19.18 5.70 0.27
N LYS A 88 20.31 6.41 0.32
CA LYS A 88 20.61 7.46 -0.67
C LYS A 88 20.54 6.97 -2.13
N ALA A 89 20.84 5.69 -2.38
CA ALA A 89 20.76 5.09 -3.71
C ALA A 89 19.30 4.89 -4.16
N TYR A 90 18.40 4.56 -3.24
CA TYR A 90 16.98 4.38 -3.50
C TYR A 90 16.30 5.68 -3.93
N ARG A 91 16.60 6.78 -3.23
CA ARG A 91 16.03 8.10 -3.50
C ARG A 91 16.30 8.58 -4.93
N ALA A 92 17.51 8.34 -5.45
CA ALA A 92 17.88 8.71 -6.81
C ALA A 92 17.10 7.92 -7.88
N THR A 93 16.73 6.66 -7.60
CA THR A 93 15.91 5.86 -8.51
C THR A 93 14.44 6.29 -8.48
N MET A 94 13.92 6.65 -7.30
CA MET A 94 12.54 7.12 -7.15
C MET A 94 12.31 8.49 -7.79
N GLU A 95 13.24 9.44 -7.62
CA GLU A 95 13.13 10.76 -8.28
C GLU A 95 13.01 10.64 -9.80
N ILE A 96 13.64 9.63 -10.43
CA ILE A 96 13.50 9.34 -11.86
C ILE A 96 12.10 8.78 -12.22
N VAL A 97 11.53 7.92 -11.37
CA VAL A 97 10.24 7.25 -11.65
C VAL A 97 9.04 8.20 -11.45
N TYR A 98 9.15 9.20 -10.58
CA TYR A 98 8.08 10.18 -10.33
C TYR A 98 8.18 11.46 -11.18
N GLU A 99 9.27 11.68 -11.92
CA GLU A 99 9.45 12.80 -12.84
C GLU A 99 9.08 12.49 -14.32
N GLU A 100 8.72 11.23 -14.64
CA GLU A 100 8.07 10.84 -15.90
C GLU A 100 6.54 10.71 -15.77
#